data_AF-A0A378AAX9-F1
#
_entry.id   AF-A0A378AAX9-F1
#
_cell.length_a   1.000
_cell.length_b   1.000
_cell.length_c   1.000
_cell.angle_alpha   90.00
_cell.angle_beta   90.00
_cell.angle_gamma   90.00
#
_symmetry.space_group_name_H-M   'P 1'
#
loop_
_entity.id
_entity.type
_entity.pdbx_description
1 polymer ?
#
loop_
_entity_poly.entity_id
_entity_poly.type
_entity_poly.pdbx_seq_one_letter_code
_entity_poly.pdbx_strand_id
1 'polypeptide(L)' 'MIESNIHEGNQSSEQPREAMKYGVSVTDACISWETTEALLRELDKDLRGHLAARLV' A
#
# COMPACT_ATOMS: atom_id res chain seq x y z
N MET A 1 7.69 -5.08 -4.10
CA MET A 1 6.37 -5.60 -3.71
C MET A 1 5.91 -4.78 -2.52
N ILE A 2 4.67 -4.28 -2.53
CA ILE A 2 4.13 -3.42 -1.49
C ILE A 2 2.82 -4.06 -1.02
N GLU A 3 2.66 -4.23 0.29
CA GLU A 3 1.38 -4.63 0.88
C GLU A 3 0.62 -3.36 1.30
N SER A 4 -0.46 -3.08 0.57
CA SER A 4 -1.29 -1.89 0.74
C SER A 4 -2.76 -2.28 0.83
N ASN A 5 -3.50 -1.54 1.64
CA ASN A 5 -4.95 -1.58 1.68
C ASN A 5 -5.49 -0.16 1.81
N ILE A 6 -6.81 0.01 1.85
CA ILE A 6 -7.44 1.33 1.98
C ILE A 6 -6.99 2.02 3.27
N HIS A 7 -7.02 1.29 4.38
CA HIS A 7 -6.57 1.75 5.69
C HIS A 7 -5.37 0.95 6.17
N GLU A 8 -4.57 1.58 7.02
CA GLU A 8 -3.34 1.00 7.56
C GLU A 8 -3.58 -0.10 8.59
N GLY A 9 -2.54 -0.91 8.81
CA GLY A 9 -2.51 -1.96 9.82
C GLY A 9 -3.25 -3.24 9.40
N ASN A 10 -3.66 -3.99 10.41
CA ASN A 10 -4.49 -5.20 10.26
C ASN A 10 -5.54 -5.31 11.39
N GLN A 11 -6.41 -6.30 11.25
CA GLN A 11 -7.42 -6.70 12.23
C GLN A 11 -7.47 -8.23 12.29
N SER A 12 -8.01 -8.79 13.38
CA SER A 12 -8.13 -10.24 13.53
C SER A 12 -9.15 -10.83 12.55
N SER A 13 -8.84 -12.00 11.97
CA SER A 13 -9.78 -12.80 11.18
C SER A 13 -10.86 -13.49 12.03
N GLU A 14 -10.60 -13.66 13.33
CA GLU A 14 -11.47 -14.42 14.24
C GLU A 14 -12.65 -13.58 14.78
N GLN A 15 -12.72 -12.29 14.45
CA GLN A 15 -13.81 -11.43 14.90
C GLN A 15 -15.04 -11.55 13.99
N PRO A 16 -16.26 -11.32 14.51
CA PRO A 16 -17.47 -11.31 13.69
C PRO A 16 -17.38 -10.30 12.55
N ARG A 17 -18.00 -10.62 11.41
CA ARG A 17 -17.94 -9.78 10.21
C ARG A 17 -18.52 -8.39 10.44
N GLU A 18 -19.51 -8.27 11.29
CA GLU A 18 -20.17 -7.01 11.67
C GLU A 18 -19.24 -6.08 12.46
N ALA A 19 -18.20 -6.64 13.09
CA ALA A 19 -17.17 -5.89 13.80
C ALA A 19 -15.96 -5.56 12.91
N MET A 20 -15.91 -6.09 11.68
CA MET A 20 -14.80 -5.84 10.76
C MET A 20 -14.84 -4.41 10.22
N LYS A 21 -13.69 -3.75 10.29
CA LYS A 21 -13.45 -2.47 9.64
C LYS A 21 -13.22 -2.72 8.15
N TYR A 22 -14.04 -2.11 7.32
CA TYR A 22 -13.85 -2.15 5.88
C TYR A 22 -12.46 -1.59 5.50
N GLY A 23 -11.78 -2.23 4.55
CA GLY A 23 -10.50 -1.71 4.03
C GLY A 23 -9.29 -1.89 4.95
N VAL A 24 -9.38 -2.67 6.02
CA VAL A 24 -8.24 -3.05 6.89
C VAL A 24 -7.91 -4.53 6.66
N SER A 25 -6.63 -4.86 6.48
CA SER A 25 -6.17 -6.24 6.23
C SER A 25 -6.56 -7.19 7.37
N VAL A 26 -6.84 -8.46 7.07
CA VAL A 26 -7.08 -9.52 8.08
C VAL A 26 -5.88 -10.45 8.27
N THR A 27 -4.80 -10.22 7.53
CA THR A 27 -3.56 -11.00 7.59
C THR A 27 -2.41 -10.09 8.05
N ASP A 28 -1.46 -9.80 7.18
CA ASP A 28 -0.33 -8.92 7.46
C ASP A 28 -0.78 -7.45 7.42
N ALA A 29 -0.07 -6.61 8.17
CA ALA A 29 -0.36 -5.19 8.25
C ALA A 29 0.02 -4.48 6.95
N CYS A 30 -0.92 -3.71 6.40
CA CYS A 30 -0.71 -2.93 5.19
C CYS A 30 -0.47 -1.45 5.48
N ILE A 31 0.16 -0.73 4.55
CA ILE A 31 0.11 0.75 4.53
C ILE A 31 -1.23 1.24 3.96
N SER A 32 -1.63 2.46 4.34
CA SER A 32 -2.87 3.10 3.86
C SER A 32 -2.80 3.51 2.39
N TRP A 33 -3.94 3.83 1.81
CA TRP A 33 -4.03 4.35 0.44
C TRP A 33 -3.23 5.64 0.25
N GLU A 34 -3.32 6.59 1.19
CA GLU A 34 -2.62 7.88 1.12
C GLU A 34 -1.10 7.68 1.11
N THR A 35 -0.63 6.73 1.93
CA THR A 35 0.79 6.36 1.99
C THR A 35 1.24 5.69 0.69
N THR A 36 0.41 4.80 0.14
CA THR A 36 0.68 4.14 -1.14
C THR A 36 0.76 5.14 -2.30
N GLU A 37 -0.17 6.09 -2.37
CA GLU A 37 -0.16 7.11 -3.42
C GLU A 37 1.13 7.94 -3.34
N ALA A 38 1.49 8.42 -2.14
CA ALA A 38 2.71 9.20 -1.94
C ALA A 38 3.95 8.39 -2.35
N LEU A 39 4.05 7.14 -1.91
CA LEU A 39 5.17 6.24 -2.23
C LEU A 39 5.30 5.99 -3.73
N LEU A 40 4.21 5.74 -4.45
CA LEU A 40 4.26 5.50 -5.90
C LEU A 40 4.69 6.75 -6.68
N ARG A 41 4.27 7.94 -6.23
CA ARG A 41 4.69 9.21 -6.84
C ARG A 41 6.18 9.49 -6.60
N GLU A 42 6.67 9.17 -5.40
CA GLU A 42 8.09 9.26 -5.07
C GLU A 42 8.92 8.30 -5.93
N LEU A 43 8.50 7.04 -6.04
CA LEU A 43 9.16 6.05 -6.90
C LEU A 43 9.21 6.47 -8.37
N ASP A 44 8.14 7.02 -8.93
CA ASP A 44 8.15 7.57 -10.29
C ASP A 44 9.17 8.69 -10.43
N LYS A 45 9.17 9.67 -9.51
CA LYS A 45 10.10 10.80 -9.52
C LYS A 45 11.55 10.32 -9.51
N ASP A 46 11.87 9.37 -8.65
CA ASP A 46 13.23 8.87 -8.46
C ASP A 46 13.69 8.04 -9.66
N LEU A 47 12.83 7.17 -10.19
CA LEU A 47 13.22 6.26 -11.27
C LEU A 47 13.21 6.91 -12.65
N ARG A 48 12.43 7.98 -12.87
CA ARG A 48 12.24 8.61 -14.18
C ARG A 48 13.55 8.92 -14.91
N GLY A 49 14.52 9.52 -14.23
CA GLY A 49 15.83 9.84 -14.81
C GLY A 49 16.66 8.60 -15.13
N HIS A 50 16.68 7.63 -14.21
CA HIS A 50 17.44 6.40 -14.36
C HIS A 50 16.90 5.50 -15.47
N LEU A 51 15.57 5.44 -15.63
CA LEU A 51 14.93 4.65 -16.68
C LEU A 51 15.11 5.31 -18.06
N ALA A 52 15.00 6.63 -18.14
CA ALA A 52 15.26 7.35 -19.40
C ALA A 52 16.69 7.13 -19.92
N ALA A 53 17.68 7.12 -19.02
CA ALA A 53 19.08 6.87 -19.38
C ALA A 53 19.34 5.45 -19.94
N ARG A 54 18.42 4.49 -19.76
CA ARG A 54 18.55 3.12 -20.29
C ARG A 54 18.05 2.95 -21.72
N LEU A 55 17.41 3.97 -22.29
CA LEU A 55 16.90 3.96 -23.66
C LEU A 55 17.94 4.45 -24.69
N VAL A 56 19.14 4.80 -24.23
CA VAL A 56 20.24 5.35 -25.04
C VAL A 56 21.31 4.28 -25.25
#